data_AF-A0A4Q6CF53-F1
#
_entry.id   AF-A0A4Q6CF53-F1
#
_cell.length_a   1.000
_cell.length_b   1.000
_cell.length_c   1.000
_cell.angle_alpha   90.00
_cell.angle_beta   90.00
_cell.angle_gamma   90.00
#
_symmetry.space_group_name_H-M   'P 1'
#
loop_
_entity.id
_entity.type
_entity.pdbx_description
1 polymer ?
#
loop_
_entity_poly.entity_id
_entity_poly.type
_entity_poly.pdbx_seq_one_letter_code
_entity_poly.pdbx_strand_id
1 'polypeptide(L)' 'MSKRRIGILTGGGDAPGLNGIIESVVRSLAGEEFEIIGIQDG' A
#
# COMPACT_ATOMS: atom_id res chain seq x y z
N MET A 1 -12.44 -5.11 17.87
CA MET A 1 -10.96 -5.03 17.89
C MET A 1 -10.51 -3.94 16.94
N SER A 2 -9.42 -3.23 17.25
CA SER A 2 -8.82 -2.27 16.31
C SER A 2 -8.23 -3.04 15.13
N LYS A 3 -8.65 -2.75 13.89
CA LYS A 3 -7.95 -3.28 12.70
C LYS A 3 -6.51 -2.79 12.73
N ARG A 4 -5.55 -3.66 12.41
CA ARG A 4 -4.16 -3.25 12.21
C ARG A 4 -4.08 -2.47 10.89
N ARG A 5 -3.33 -1.38 10.86
CA ARG A 5 -3.25 -0.48 9.70
C ARG A 5 -1.90 -0.56 9.03
N ILE A 6 -1.90 -0.53 7.70
CA ILE A 6 -0.70 -0.46 6.86
C ILE A 6 -0.84 0.76 5.94
N GLY A 7 0.09 1.71 6.08
CA GLY A 7 0.21 2.87 5.19
C GLY A 7 1.23 2.61 4.09
N ILE A 8 0.89 2.93 2.84
CA ILE A 8 1.79 2.83 1.69
C ILE A 8 2.05 4.24 1.19
N LEU A 9 3.31 4.66 1.22
CA LEU A 9 3.79 5.91 0.62
C LEU A 9 4.89 5.58 -0.39
N THR A 10 4.85 6.27 -1.52
CA THR A 10 5.92 6.24 -2.52
C THR A 10 6.68 7.55 -2.48
N GLY A 11 7.92 7.53 -1.99
CA GLY A 11 8.80 8.70 -1.96
C GLY A 11 9.70 8.77 -3.18
N GLY A 12 10.12 9.98 -3.56
CA GLY A 12 10.99 10.23 -4.71
C GLY A 12 10.22 10.43 -6.02
N GLY A 13 10.94 10.35 -7.15
CA GLY A 13 10.33 10.44 -8.48
C GLY A 13 9.60 9.16 -8.87
N ASP A 14 8.64 9.27 -9.78
CA ASP A 14 7.94 8.12 -10.35
C ASP A 14 8.92 7.22 -11.13
N ALA A 15 8.71 5.91 -11.03
CA ALA A 15 9.53 4.90 -11.68
C ALA A 15 8.65 3.79 -12.26
N PRO A 16 9.00 3.25 -13.44
CA PRO A 16 8.28 2.11 -14.01
C PRO A 16 8.20 0.96 -13.01
N GLY A 17 6.98 0.46 -12.79
CA GLY A 17 6.71 -0.68 -11.89
C GLY A 17 6.21 -0.30 -10.49
N LEU A 18 6.23 0.98 -10.11
CA LEU A 18 5.75 1.43 -8.80
C LEU A 18 4.29 1.05 -8.53
N ASN A 19 3.42 1.23 -9.53
CA ASN A 19 2.02 0.80 -9.45
C ASN A 19 1.89 -0.73 -9.28
N GLY A 20 2.76 -1.51 -9.91
CA GLY A 20 2.78 -2.96 -9.77
C GLY A 20 3.20 -3.40 -8.37
N ILE A 21 4.13 -2.67 -7.74
CA ILE A 21 4.51 -2.90 -6.34
C ILE A 21 3.32 -2.62 -5.41
N ILE A 22 2.66 -1.46 -5.56
CA ILE A 22 1.46 -1.11 -4.78
C ILE A 22 0.39 -2.20 -4.94
N GLU A 23 0.09 -2.60 -6.18
CA GLU A 23 -0.87 -3.66 -6.48
C GLU A 23 -0.49 -4.99 -5.81
N SER A 24 0.77 -5.41 -5.91
CA SER A 24 1.24 -6.68 -5.34
C SER A 24 1.10 -6.72 -3.83
N VAL A 25 1.36 -5.60 -3.13
CA VAL A 25 1.20 -5.48 -1.68
C VAL A 25 -0.27 -5.59 -1.30
N VAL A 26 -1.15 -4.85 -1.99
CA VAL A 26 -2.61 -4.88 -1.74
C VAL A 26 -3.17 -6.28 -1.98
N ARG A 27 -2.78 -6.94 -3.08
CA ARG A 27 -3.24 -8.31 -3.39
C ARG A 27 -2.73 -9.35 -2.41
N SER A 28 -1.48 -9.23 -1.96
CA SER A 28 -0.89 -10.18 -1.00
C SER A 28 -1.55 -10.14 0.38
N LEU A 29 -2.21 -9.02 0.70
CA LEU A 29 -2.93 -8.81 1.95
C LEU A 29 -4.45 -8.92 1.76
N ALA A 30 -4.92 -9.28 0.57
CA ALA A 30 -6.34 -9.47 0.31
C ALA A 30 -6.87 -10.67 1.12
N GLY A 31 -7.75 -10.41 2.10
CA GLY A 31 -8.30 -11.42 3.00
C GLY A 31 -7.67 -11.43 4.40
N GLU A 32 -6.59 -10.68 4.61
CA GLU A 32 -6.02 -10.45 5.93
C GLU A 32 -6.76 -9.35 6.69
N GLU A 33 -6.68 -9.36 8.02
CA GLU A 33 -7.33 -8.35 8.88
C GLU A 33 -6.53 -7.03 8.98
N PHE A 34 -6.13 -6.49 7.84
CA PHE A 34 -5.49 -5.18 7.73
C PHE A 34 -6.39 -4.15 7.04
N GLU A 35 -6.30 -2.91 7.51
CA GLU A 35 -6.78 -1.73 6.79
C GLU A 35 -5.60 -1.12 6.03
N ILE A 36 -5.68 -1.09 4.70
CA ILE A 36 -4.62 -0.56 3.83
C ILE A 36 -4.96 0.86 3.41
N ILE A 37 -4.01 1.76 3.60
CA ILE A 37 -4.17 3.19 3.35
C ILE A 37 -3.07 3.63 2.37
N GLY A 38 -3.45 4.19 1.23
CA GLY A 38 -2.51 4.91 0.35
C GLY A 38 -2.28 6.32 0.87
N ILE A 39 -1.03 6.74 0.97
CA ILE A 39 -0.62 8.10 1.35
C ILE A 39 -0.28 8.83 0.06
N GLN A 40 -1.03 9.89 -0.22
CA GLN A 40 -0.79 10.78 -1.36
C GLN A 40 0.10 11.94 -0.90
N ASP A 41 0.87 12.51 -1.83
CA ASP A 41 1.68 13.71 -1.63
C ASP A 41 2.64 13.63 -0.42
N GLY A 42 3.48 12.58 -0.38
CA GLY A 42 4.44 12.31 0.69
C GLY A 42 5.47 13.39 0.97
#